data_AF-A0A662DAV9-F1
#
_entry.id   AF-A0A662DAV9-F1
#
_cell.length_a   1.000
_cell.length_b   1.000
_cell.length_c   1.000
_cell.angle_alpha   90.00
_cell.angle_beta   90.00
_cell.angle_gamma   90.00
#
_symmetry.space_group_name_H-M   'P 1'
#
loop_
_entity.id
_entity.type
_entity.pdbx_description
1 polymer ?
#
loop_
_entity_poly.entity_id
_entity_poly.type
_entity_poly.pdbx_seq_one_letter_code
_entity_poly.pdbx_strand_id
1 'polypeptide(L)'
;MYRIESATAVKSDIRKLDKQLQKVIKEKHFANIEREPFNAVPLSHEFKGLWSYHFNYKGTQYRIVYEIYPEDQIILVIMIGTREGFYQALRRRVR
;
A
#
# COMPACT_ATOMS: atom_id res chain seq x y z
N MET A 1 12.25 12.62 -3.40
CA MET A 1 10.93 11.96 -3.26
C MET A 1 11.04 10.63 -3.98
N TYR A 2 10.48 9.58 -3.40
CA TYR A 2 10.46 8.27 -4.04
C TYR A 2 9.43 8.25 -5.18
N ARG A 3 9.66 7.42 -6.19
CA ARG A 3 8.69 7.13 -7.26
C ARG A 3 7.84 5.93 -6.86
N ILE A 4 6.52 6.06 -6.93
CA ILE A 4 5.62 4.91 -6.77
C ILE A 4 5.52 4.12 -8.07
N GLU A 5 5.83 2.83 -7.95
CA GLU A 5 5.46 1.79 -8.90
C GLU A 5 4.44 0.86 -8.26
N SER A 6 3.75 0.06 -9.08
CA SER A 6 2.72 -0.84 -8.55
C SER A 6 2.72 -2.17 -9.28
N ALA A 7 2.64 -3.26 -8.52
CA ALA A 7 2.35 -4.57 -9.07
C ALA A 7 1.04 -4.53 -9.89
N THR A 8 0.97 -5.32 -10.96
CA THR A 8 -0.16 -5.32 -11.90
C THR A 8 -1.52 -5.52 -11.21
N ALA A 9 -1.56 -6.35 -10.17
CA ALA A 9 -2.77 -6.63 -9.40
C ALA A 9 -3.31 -5.42 -8.60
N VAL A 10 -2.46 -4.44 -8.25
CA VAL A 10 -2.88 -3.21 -7.55
C VAL A 10 -3.88 -2.40 -8.38
N LYS A 11 -3.80 -2.46 -9.71
CA LYS A 11 -4.79 -1.83 -10.60
C LYS A 11 -6.20 -2.36 -10.33
N SER A 12 -6.33 -3.67 -10.07
CA SER A 12 -7.61 -4.29 -9.71
C SER A 12 -8.05 -3.90 -8.31
N ASP A 13 -7.12 -3.84 -7.36
CA ASP A 13 -7.38 -3.40 -5.98
C ASP A 13 -7.99 -1.99 -5.96
N ILE A 14 -7.37 -1.02 -6.64
CA ILE A 14 -7.86 0.36 -6.74
C ILE A 14 -9.21 0.44 -7.45
N ARG A 15 -9.41 -0.34 -8.53
CA ARG A 15 -10.65 -0.31 -9.32
C ARG A 15 -11.89 -0.71 -8.52
N LYS A 16 -11.73 -1.55 -7.50
CA LYS A 16 -12.82 -2.00 -6.61
C LYS A 16 -13.27 -0.93 -5.60
N LEU A 17 -12.48 0.13 -5.42
CA LEU A 17 -12.78 1.22 -4.48
C LEU A 17 -13.68 2.26 -5.13
N ASP A 18 -14.42 3.03 -4.32
CA ASP A 18 -15.21 4.15 -4.83
C ASP A 18 -14.32 5.25 -5.42
N LYS A 19 -14.86 6.02 -6.36
CA LYS A 19 -14.11 7.04 -7.11
C LYS A 19 -13.45 8.10 -6.22
N GLN A 20 -14.11 8.47 -5.12
CA GLN A 20 -13.58 9.46 -4.20
C GLN A 20 -12.40 8.87 -3.41
N LEU A 21 -12.48 7.62 -2.96
CA LEU A 21 -11.36 6.93 -2.32
C LEU A 21 -10.17 6.74 -3.28
N GLN A 22 -10.41 6.41 -4.55
CA GLN A 22 -9.35 6.33 -5.55
C GLN A 22 -8.57 7.66 -5.67
N LYS A 23 -9.29 8.78 -5.66
CA LYS A 23 -8.70 10.13 -5.69
C LYS A 23 -7.90 10.42 -4.42
N VAL A 24 -8.47 10.14 -3.24
CA VAL A 24 -7.81 10.33 -1.95
C VAL A 24 -6.52 9.50 -1.84
N ILE A 25 -6.53 8.25 -2.32
CA ILE A 25 -5.32 7.42 -2.33
C ILE A 25 -4.22 8.06 -3.17
N LYS A 26 -4.53 8.49 -4.41
CA LYS A 26 -3.54 9.07 -5.32
C LYS A 26 -3.02 10.42 -4.84
N GLU A 27 -3.90 11.31 -4.42
CA GLU A 27 -3.53 12.70 -4.13
C GLU A 27 -2.95 12.89 -2.72
N LYS A 28 -3.38 12.06 -1.76
CA LYS A 28 -2.98 12.19 -0.36
C LYS A 28 -2.06 11.07 0.07
N HIS A 29 -2.50 9.82 -0.02
CA HIS A 29 -1.77 8.72 0.61
C HIS A 29 -0.51 8.35 -0.16
N PHE A 30 -0.54 8.32 -1.49
CA PHE A 30 0.64 8.13 -2.32
C PHE A 30 1.64 9.28 -2.14
N ALA A 31 1.18 10.54 -2.19
CA ALA A 31 2.05 11.69 -1.92
C ALA A 31 2.73 11.63 -0.54
N ASN A 32 2.06 11.12 0.49
CA ASN A 32 2.67 10.93 1.81
C ASN A 32 3.74 9.82 1.77
N ILE A 33 3.46 8.69 1.13
CA ILE A 33 4.42 7.57 1.03
C ILE A 33 5.63 7.99 0.19
N GLU A 34 5.46 8.76 -0.90
CA GLU A 34 6.58 9.28 -1.71
C GLU A 34 7.53 10.20 -0.94
N ARG A 35 7.00 10.92 0.05
CA ARG A 35 7.77 11.86 0.90
C ARG A 35 8.46 11.13 2.05
N GLU A 36 7.72 10.26 2.74
CA GLU A 36 8.16 9.61 3.97
C GLU A 36 7.80 8.11 3.94
N PRO A 37 8.43 7.30 3.08
CA PRO A 37 8.04 5.90 2.90
C PRO A 37 8.32 5.03 4.12
N PHE A 38 9.20 5.46 5.01
CA PHE A 38 9.50 4.77 6.27
C PHE A 38 8.53 5.15 7.41
N ASN A 39 7.61 6.10 7.19
CA ASN A 39 6.56 6.47 8.14
C ASN A 39 5.35 5.52 8.01
N ALA A 40 5.62 4.23 8.19
CA ALA A 40 4.67 3.13 8.11
C ALA A 40 5.11 1.98 9.03
N VAL A 41 4.28 0.95 9.17
CA VAL A 41 4.60 -0.19 10.04
C VAL A 41 5.43 -1.22 9.27
N PRO A 42 6.68 -1.52 9.66
CA PRO A 42 7.44 -2.62 9.06
C PRO A 42 6.77 -3.95 9.43
N LEU A 43 6.57 -4.81 8.43
CA LEU A 43 6.01 -6.14 8.63
C LEU A 43 7.12 -7.15 8.98
N SER A 44 6.73 -8.24 9.64
CA SER A 44 7.64 -9.25 10.18
C SER A 44 7.35 -10.65 9.63
N HIS A 45 8.19 -11.61 10.01
CA HIS A 45 8.06 -13.03 9.64
C HIS A 45 7.98 -13.22 8.12
N GLU A 46 6.92 -13.83 7.62
CA GLU A 46 6.71 -14.11 6.19
C GLU A 46 6.54 -12.85 5.34
N PHE A 47 6.34 -11.69 5.95
CA PHE A 47 6.21 -10.40 5.26
C PHE A 47 7.42 -9.48 5.54
N LYS A 48 8.54 -10.02 6.03
CA LYS A 48 9.76 -9.24 6.28
C LYS A 48 10.22 -8.54 4.99
N GLY A 49 10.54 -7.26 5.11
CA GLY A 49 10.91 -6.39 3.97
C GLY A 49 9.76 -5.52 3.47
N LEU A 50 8.52 -5.84 3.85
CA LEU A 50 7.34 -5.07 3.48
C LEU A 50 6.98 -4.04 4.56
N TRP A 51 6.33 -2.97 4.12
CA TRP A 51 5.82 -1.88 4.95
C TRP A 51 4.30 -1.79 4.80
N SER A 52 3.61 -1.42 5.88
CA SER A 52 2.15 -1.29 5.90
C SER A 52 1.74 0.11 6.33
N TYR A 53 1.27 0.90 5.37
CA TYR A 53 0.72 2.22 5.61
C TYR A 53 -0.77 2.11 5.91
N HIS A 54 -1.20 2.71 7.01
CA HIS A 54 -2.57 2.62 7.53
C HIS A 54 -3.30 3.94 7.39
N PHE A 55 -4.57 3.91 6.98
CA PHE A 55 -5.43 5.08 6.98
C PHE A 55 -6.91 4.72 7.16
N ASN A 56 -7.71 5.70 7.56
CA ASN A 56 -9.16 5.56 7.70
C ASN A 56 -9.88 6.34 6.60
N TYR A 57 -10.96 5.76 6.07
CA TYR A 57 -11.87 6.44 5.15
C TYR A 57 -13.31 5.99 5.40
N LYS A 58 -14.20 6.94 5.70
CA LYS A 58 -15.62 6.70 5.99
C LYS A 58 -15.88 5.60 7.02
N GLY A 59 -15.09 5.57 8.10
CA GLY A 59 -15.19 4.57 9.17
C GLY A 59 -14.50 3.23 8.89
N THR A 60 -13.95 3.04 7.69
CA THR A 60 -13.25 1.80 7.31
C THR A 60 -11.74 1.99 7.37
N GLN A 61 -11.04 1.04 8.00
CA GLN A 61 -9.58 0.97 8.01
C GLN A 61 -9.06 0.33 6.72
N TYR A 62 -8.10 0.99 6.08
CA TYR A 62 -7.41 0.53 4.88
C TYR A 62 -5.91 0.38 5.12
N ARG A 63 -5.29 -0.46 4.28
CA ARG A 63 -3.85 -0.68 4.22
C ARG A 63 -3.33 -0.54 2.81
N ILE A 64 -2.14 0.04 2.68
CA ILE A 64 -1.30 0.00 1.49
C ILE A 64 -0.04 -0.72 1.90
N VAL A 65 0.22 -1.89 1.30
CA VAL A 65 1.47 -2.63 1.51
C VAL A 65 2.40 -2.43 0.33
N TYR A 66 3.64 -2.12 0.64
CA TYR A 66 4.69 -1.85 -0.34
C TYR A 66 6.06 -2.29 0.15
N GLU A 67 6.98 -2.40 -0.80
CA GLU A 67 8.41 -2.57 -0.57
C GLU A 67 9.13 -1.27 -0.95
N ILE A 68 10.24 -0.98 -0.28
CA ILE A 68 11.05 0.22 -0.52
C ILE A 68 12.39 -0.23 -1.10
N TYR A 69 12.77 0.33 -2.25
CA TYR A 69 14.09 0.19 -2.86
C TYR A 69 14.82 1.54 -2.69
N PRO A 70 15.64 1.70 -1.63
CA PRO A 70 16.23 3.00 -1.29
C PRO A 70 17.21 3.52 -2.32
N GLU A 71 17.98 2.63 -2.94
CA GLU A 71 19.01 2.97 -3.94
C GLU A 71 18.38 3.54 -5.21
N ASP A 72 17.30 2.91 -5.69
CA ASP A 72 16.56 3.34 -6.88
C ASP A 72 15.53 4.45 -6.58
N GLN A 73 15.32 4.77 -5.31
CA GLN A 73 14.25 5.65 -4.85
C GLN A 73 12.86 5.19 -5.32
N ILE A 74 12.61 3.87 -5.34
CA ILE A 74 11.35 3.28 -5.77
C ILE A 74 10.55 2.75 -4.57
N ILE A 75 9.24 2.95 -4.60
CA ILE A 75 8.27 2.27 -3.75
C ILE A 75 7.45 1.34 -4.64
N LEU A 76 7.56 0.03 -4.43
CA LEU A 76 6.74 -0.93 -5.15
C LEU A 76 5.50 -1.26 -4.32
N VAL A 77 4.35 -0.70 -4.71
CA VAL A 77 3.06 -1.02 -4.09
C VAL A 77 2.63 -2.42 -4.52
N ILE A 78 2.35 -3.27 -3.54
CA ILE A 78 2.03 -4.69 -3.73
C ILE A 78 0.53 -4.93 -3.60
N MET A 79 -0.14 -4.26 -2.64
CA MET A 79 -1.56 -4.50 -2.36
C MET A 79 -2.21 -3.31 -1.65
N ILE A 80 -3.48 -3.04 -2.00
CA ILE A 80 -4.34 -2.05 -1.34
C ILE A 80 -5.66 -2.71 -0.96
N GLY A 81 -6.19 -2.42 0.23
CA GLY A 81 -7.43 -3.05 0.68
C GLY A 81 -7.85 -2.68 2.09
N THR A 82 -9.02 -3.15 2.51
CA THR A 82 -9.54 -2.97 3.87
C THR A 82 -8.75 -3.81 4.87
N ARG A 83 -8.82 -3.48 6.16
CA ARG A 83 -8.11 -4.24 7.21
C ARG A 83 -8.58 -5.69 7.33
N GLU A 84 -9.88 -5.93 7.15
CA GLU A 84 -10.51 -7.23 7.31
C GLU A 84 -10.02 -8.21 6.24
N GLY A 85 -9.54 -9.39 6.66
CA GLY A 85 -8.99 -10.41 5.75
C GLY A 85 -7.68 -10.03 5.04
N PHE A 86 -7.14 -8.83 5.24
CA PHE A 86 -6.03 -8.28 4.45
C PHE A 86 -4.79 -9.18 4.40
N TYR A 87 -4.29 -9.60 5.56
CA TYR A 87 -3.04 -10.38 5.63
C TYR A 87 -3.20 -11.80 5.08
N GLN A 88 -4.40 -12.38 5.16
CA GLN A 88 -4.69 -13.66 4.52
C GLN A 88 -4.63 -13.53 2.98
N ALA A 89 -5.14 -12.42 2.44
CA ALA A 89 -5.05 -12.14 1.02
C ALA A 89 -3.62 -11.75 0.60
N LEU A 90 -2.89 -10.99 1.43
CA LEU A 90 -1.49 -10.64 1.20
C LEU A 90 -0.62 -11.90 1.11
N ARG A 91 -0.83 -12.88 1.99
CA ARG A 91 -0.14 -14.18 1.94
C ARG A 91 -0.27 -14.88 0.59
N ARG A 92 -1.42 -14.75 -0.07
CA ARG A 92 -1.66 -15.32 -1.41
C ARG A 92 -1.06 -14.48 -2.53
N ARG A 93 -0.75 -13.20 -2.27
CA ARG A 93 -0.18 -12.24 -3.23
C ARG A 93 1.35 -12.34 -3.29
N VAL A 94 2.00 -12.64 -2.17
CA VAL A 94 3.47 -12.68 -2.04
C VAL A 94 4.07 -14.09 -2.11
N ARG A 95 3.22 -15.11 -2.23
CA ARG A 95 3.62 -16.50 -2.45
C ARG A 95 3.71 -16.78 -3.94
#